data_AF-A0A2S9KA18-F1
#
_entry.id   AF-A0A2S9KA18-F1
#
_cell.length_a   1.000
_cell.length_b   1.000
_cell.length_c   1.000
_cell.angle_alpha   90.00
_cell.angle_beta   90.00
_cell.angle_gamma   90.00
#
_symmetry.space_group_name_H-M   'P 1'
#
loop_
_entity.id
_entity.type
_entity.pdbx_description
1 polymer ?
#
loop_
_entity_poly.entity_id
_entity_poly.type
_entity_poly.pdbx_seq_one_letter_code
_entity_poly.pdbx_strand_id
1 'polypeptide(L)' 'MRKGYPSDIKPEQFEVIRPLLESARKKTAPRRVDLYEVFCAVLYLLRTGCQWRA' A
#
# COMPACT_ATOMS: atom_id res chain seq x y z
N MET A 1 -16.79 -4.05 6.03
CA MET A 1 -16.39 -2.99 5.08
C MET A 1 -15.02 -2.47 5.45
N ARG A 2 -14.07 -2.47 4.52
CA ARG A 2 -12.75 -1.87 4.73
C ARG A 2 -12.89 -0.34 4.79
N LYS A 3 -12.31 0.30 5.80
CA LYS A 3 -12.20 1.76 5.86
C LYS A 3 -11.01 2.18 5.00
N GLY A 4 -11.28 2.42 3.71
CA GLY A 4 -10.27 2.84 2.73
C GLY A 4 -9.69 4.23 3.01
N TYR A 5 -8.59 4.56 2.34
CA TYR A 5 -8.08 5.92 2.30
C TYR A 5 -8.71 6.71 1.15
N PRO A 6 -8.92 8.04 1.31
CA PRO A 6 -9.42 8.88 0.22
C PRO A 6 -8.42 9.00 -0.95
N SER A 7 -7.23 8.40 -0.82
CA SER A 7 -6.15 8.30 -1.79
C SER A 7 -5.96 6.87 -2.30
N ASP A 8 -6.89 5.95 -2.01
CA ASP A 8 -6.81 4.59 -2.52
C ASP A 8 -6.90 4.60 -4.05
N ILE A 9 -6.03 3.82 -4.68
CA ILE A 9 -6.05 3.58 -6.13
C ILE A 9 -6.93 2.37 -6.43
N LYS A 10 -7.33 2.17 -7.68
CA LYS A 10 -8.11 0.99 -8.03
C LYS A 10 -7.22 -0.27 -7.99
N PRO A 11 -7.73 -1.45 -7.58
CA PRO A 11 -6.96 -2.70 -7.55
C PRO A 11 -6.29 -3.03 -8.89
N GLU A 12 -6.94 -2.75 -10.01
CA GLU A 12 -6.41 -3.02 -11.34
C GLU A 12 -5.15 -2.20 -11.65
N GLN A 13 -5.07 -0.97 -11.11
CA GLN A 13 -3.89 -0.14 -11.25
C GLN A 13 -2.74 -0.65 -10.37
N PHE A 14 -3.07 -1.25 -9.22
CA PHE A 14 -2.09 -1.82 -8.32
C PHE A 14 -1.45 -3.09 -8.88
N GLU A 15 -2.18 -3.92 -9.63
CA GLU A 15 -1.62 -5.15 -10.22
C GLU A 15 -0.41 -4.89 -11.14
N VAL A 16 -0.31 -3.71 -11.75
CA VAL A 16 0.87 -3.31 -12.54
C VAL A 16 2.10 -3.06 -11.64
N ILE A 17 1.89 -2.59 -10.41
CA ILE A 17 2.93 -2.22 -9.45
C ILE A 17 3.34 -3.42 -8.59
N ARG A 18 2.39 -4.31 -8.29
CA ARG A 18 2.57 -5.53 -7.50
C ARG A 18 3.84 -6.33 -7.84
N PRO A 19 4.15 -6.65 -9.12
CA PRO A 19 5.36 -7.42 -9.44
C PRO A 19 6.66 -6.70 -9.03
N LEU A 20 6.69 -5.37 -9.06
CA LEU A 20 7.86 -4.57 -8.63
C LEU A 20 8.08 -4.65 -7.11
N LEU A 21 6.99 -4.74 -6.34
CA LEU A 21 7.07 -4.91 -4.88
C LEU A 21 7.44 -6.36 -4.51
N GLU A 22 6.99 -7.33 -5.29
CA GLU A 22 7.25 -8.75 -5.08
C GLU A 22 8.66 -9.18 -5.50
N SER A 23 9.28 -8.47 -6.47
CA SER A 23 10.63 -8.70 -6.97
C SER A 23 11.75 -8.33 -5.97
N ALA A 24 11.39 -7.88 -4.76
CA ALA A 24 12.35 -7.59 -3.71
C ALA A 24 13.25 -8.80 -3.40
N ARG A 25 14.57 -8.61 -3.60
CA ARG A 25 15.60 -9.66 -3.52
C ARG A 25 15.74 -10.29 -2.13
N LYS A 26 15.58 -9.50 -1.06
CA LYS A 26 15.74 -9.96 0.33
C LYS A 26 14.37 -10.20 0.96
N LYS A 27 14.07 -11.45 1.29
CA LYS A 27 12.88 -11.86 2.05
C LYS A 27 13.36 -12.51 3.36
N THR A 28 13.61 -11.68 4.38
CA THR A 28 14.15 -12.13 5.68
C THR A 28 13.08 -12.64 6.63
N ALA A 29 11.84 -12.18 6.49
CA ALA A 29 10.69 -12.67 7.25
C ALA A 29 9.49 -12.89 6.30
N PRO A 30 8.65 -13.91 6.58
CA PRO A 30 7.41 -14.10 5.83
C PRO A 30 6.50 -12.87 6.01
N ARG A 31 5.91 -12.41 4.90
CA ARG A 31 5.01 -11.25 4.91
C ARG A 31 3.71 -11.62 5.62
N ARG A 32 3.33 -10.80 6.61
CA ARG A 32 2.05 -10.90 7.33
C ARG A 32 1.05 -9.82 6.94
N VAL A 33 1.49 -8.86 6.12
CA VAL A 33 0.70 -7.70 5.70
C VAL A 33 0.42 -7.77 4.20
N ASP A 34 -0.73 -7.23 3.81
CA ASP A 34 -1.12 -7.10 2.42
C ASP A 34 -0.39 -5.91 1.76
N LEU A 35 0.23 -6.16 0.59
CA LEU A 35 1.00 -5.15 -0.13
C LEU A 35 0.13 -3.98 -0.62
N TYR A 36 -1.11 -4.26 -1.01
CA TYR A 36 -2.06 -3.24 -1.44
C TYR A 36 -2.39 -2.31 -0.28
N GLU A 37 -2.64 -2.86 0.91
CA GLU A 37 -2.97 -2.05 2.08
C GLU A 37 -1.82 -1.13 2.49
N VAL A 38 -0.59 -1.66 2.51
CA VAL A 38 0.61 -0.87 2.81
C VAL A 38 0.84 0.20 1.75
N PHE A 39 0.67 -0.14 0.47
CA PHE A 39 0.84 0.80 -0.63
C PHE A 39 -0.16 1.97 -0.55
N CYS A 40 -1.44 1.66 -0.32
CA CYS A 40 -2.49 2.65 -0.06
C CYS A 40 -2.16 3.56 1.14
N ALA A 41 -1.65 3.00 2.23
CA ALA A 41 -1.28 3.77 3.41
C ALA A 41 -0.10 4.71 3.14
N VAL A 42 0.91 4.26 2.39
CA VAL A 42 2.05 5.11 1.97
C VAL A 42 1.58 6.20 1.01
N LEU A 43 0.70 5.89 0.06
CA LEU A 43 0.08 6.87 -0.85
C LEU A 43 -0.68 7.96 -0.09
N TYR A 44 -1.43 7.56 0.93
CA TYR A 44 -2.12 8.50 1.80
C TYR A 44 -1.13 9.41 2.51
N LEU A 45 -0.10 8.84 3.13
CA LEU A 45 0.95 9.59 3.83
C LEU A 45 1.65 10.58 2.89
N LEU A 46 1.94 10.19 1.66
CA LEU A 46 2.54 11.07 0.65
C LEU A 46 1.61 12.20 0.23
N ARG A 47 0.29 11.96 0.17
CA ARG A 47 -0.70 12.96 -0.26
C ARG A 47 -1.06 13.95 0.83
N THR A 48 -1.24 13.50 2.07
CA THR A 48 -1.72 14.35 3.19
C THR A 48 -0.60 14.75 4.15
N GLY A 49 0.59 14.18 4.00
CA GLY A 49 1.64 14.24 5.01
C GLY A 49 1.34 13.35 6.22
N CYS A 50 2.14 13.48 7.27
CA CYS A 50 1.99 12.80 8.56
C CYS A 50 0.83 13.36 9.42
N GLN A 51 -0.34 13.54 8.81
CA GLN A 51 -1.54 13.96 9.52
C GLN A 51 -2.25 12.75 10.13
N TRP A 52 -2.49 12.83 11.44
CA TRP A 52 -3.36 11.89 12.12
C TRP A 52 -4.81 12.11 11.67
N ARG A 53 -5.53 11.02 11.39
CA ARG A 53 -6.97 11.11 11.19
C ARG A 53 -7.63 11.41 12.52
N ALA A 54 -8.39 12.50 12.57
CA ALA A 54 -9.31 12.80 13.66
C ALA A 54 -10.53 11.87 13.60
#